data_AF-A0AAN6FNQ0-F1
#
_entry.id   AF-A0AAN6FNQ0-F1
#
_cell.length_a   1.000
_cell.length_b   1.000
_cell.length_c   1.000
_cell.angle_alpha   90.00
_cell.angle_beta   90.00
_cell.angle_gamma   90.00
#
_symmetry.space_group_name_H-M   'P 1'
#
loop_
_entity.id
_entity.type
_entity.pdbx_description
1 polymer ?
#
loop_
_entity_poly.entity_id
_entity_poly.type
_entity_poly.pdbx_seq_one_letter_code
_entity_poly.pdbx_strand_id
1 'polypeptide(L)'
;MVGTLGSGDVAHKLEEFGIPSTSYGTRWYLTLFNMSVPFPAQLRVWDVFMLLGDAVPGAGAAFGGADLDVLHATSAALIDATREIILDADFEVAMKVLTSFIPVKDEDLLMRVARTEWKMRKKRGGGKA
;
A
#
# COMPACT_ATOMS: atom_id res chain seq x y z
N MET A 1 -12.61 6.66 -1.36
CA MET A 1 -11.42 6.27 -2.17
C MET A 1 -11.60 4.81 -2.55
N VAL A 2 -12.17 4.50 -3.71
CA VAL A 2 -12.62 3.13 -4.05
C VAL A 2 -11.53 2.42 -4.86
N GLY A 3 -10.86 1.43 -4.26
CA GLY A 3 -9.96 0.49 -4.92
C GLY A 3 -10.75 -0.52 -5.78
N THR A 4 -10.07 -1.52 -6.33
CA THR A 4 -10.66 -2.55 -7.21
C THR A 4 -11.89 -3.21 -6.57
N LEU A 5 -12.72 -3.92 -7.34
CA LEU A 5 -13.93 -4.61 -6.82
C LEU A 5 -13.66 -5.48 -5.56
N GLY A 6 -12.41 -5.90 -5.34
CA GLY A 6 -11.95 -6.55 -4.10
C GLY A 6 -11.62 -5.60 -2.93
N SER A 7 -11.04 -4.43 -3.18
CA SER A 7 -10.74 -3.43 -2.12
C SER A 7 -11.98 -2.72 -1.61
N GLY A 8 -13.08 -2.69 -2.37
CA GLY A 8 -14.34 -2.09 -1.95
C GLY A 8 -14.91 -2.74 -0.69
N ASP A 9 -14.96 -4.07 -0.68
CA ASP A 9 -15.48 -4.82 0.47
C ASP A 9 -14.59 -4.64 1.71
N VAL A 10 -13.26 -4.65 1.54
CA VAL A 10 -12.32 -4.39 2.64
C VAL A 10 -12.50 -2.98 3.17
N ALA A 11 -12.61 -1.98 2.30
CA ALA A 11 -12.84 -0.60 2.71
C ALA A 11 -14.14 -0.44 3.48
N HIS A 12 -15.23 -1.08 3.01
CA HIS A 12 -16.52 -1.06 3.70
C HIS A 12 -16.44 -1.75 5.07
N LYS A 13 -15.77 -2.90 5.17
CA LYS A 13 -15.56 -3.62 6.43
C LYS A 13 -14.77 -2.79 7.44
N LEU A 14 -13.72 -2.09 7.00
CA LEU A 14 -12.93 -1.20 7.85
C LEU A 14 -13.73 0.05 8.27
N GLU A 15 -14.60 0.56 7.40
CA GLU A 15 -15.52 1.67 7.72
C GLU A 15 -16.55 1.26 8.77
N GLU A 16 -17.16 0.07 8.65
CA GLU A 16 -18.06 -0.51 9.66
C GLU A 16 -17.39 -0.62 11.03
N PHE A 17 -16.12 -1.02 11.05
CA PHE A 17 -15.30 -1.10 12.25
C PHE A 17 -14.76 0.24 12.74
N GLY A 18 -14.99 1.33 12.01
CA GLY A 18 -14.45 2.65 12.37
C GLY A 18 -12.92 2.70 12.37
N ILE A 19 -12.26 1.90 11.53
CA ILE A 19 -10.80 1.84 11.38
C ILE A 19 -10.38 2.73 10.22
N PRO A 20 -9.97 4.00 10.45
CA PRO A 20 -9.48 4.85 9.38
C PRO A 20 -8.13 4.34 8.85
N SER A 21 -7.85 4.63 7.58
CA SER A 21 -6.58 4.23 6.94
C SER A 21 -5.34 4.78 7.66
N THR A 22 -5.49 5.88 8.40
CA THR A 22 -4.42 6.49 9.21
C THR A 22 -4.02 5.62 10.40
N SER A 23 -4.88 4.73 10.90
CA SER A 23 -4.58 3.85 12.05
C SER A 23 -3.47 2.85 11.79
N TYR A 24 -3.29 2.44 10.53
CA TYR A 24 -2.22 1.52 10.11
C TYR A 24 -1.26 2.16 9.11
N GLY A 25 -1.79 2.96 8.17
CA GLY A 25 -1.02 3.57 7.11
C GLY A 25 0.03 4.57 7.62
N THR A 26 -0.26 5.32 8.69
CA THR A 26 0.68 6.33 9.22
C THR A 26 2.05 5.72 9.50
N ARG A 27 2.11 4.54 10.15
CA ARG A 27 3.37 3.84 10.40
C ARG A 27 4.04 3.43 9.09
N TRP A 28 3.30 2.78 8.19
CA TRP A 28 3.84 2.30 6.91
C TRP A 28 4.51 3.40 6.09
N TYR A 29 3.85 4.55 5.94
CA TYR A 29 4.38 5.65 5.14
C TYR A 29 5.50 6.41 5.85
N LEU A 30 5.39 6.67 7.16
CA LEU A 30 6.45 7.39 7.89
C LEU A 30 7.75 6.60 7.98
N THR A 31 7.66 5.27 8.02
CA THR A 31 8.83 4.40 8.19
C THR A 31 9.23 3.69 6.90
N LEU A 32 8.57 4.01 5.77
CA LEU A 32 8.77 3.35 4.48
C LEU A 32 8.76 1.81 4.61
N PHE A 33 7.84 1.28 5.42
CA PHE A 33 7.67 -0.14 5.73
C PHE A 33 8.81 -0.82 6.51
N ASN A 34 9.86 -0.13 6.97
CA ASN A 34 11.01 -0.76 7.65
C ASN A 34 10.66 -1.50 8.96
N MET A 35 9.50 -1.21 9.55
CA MET A 35 8.99 -1.80 10.79
C MET A 35 7.86 -2.80 10.53
N SER A 36 7.50 -3.03 9.26
CA SER A 36 6.24 -3.68 8.90
C SER A 36 6.41 -4.91 8.02
N VAL A 37 7.55 -5.05 7.33
CA VAL A 37 7.84 -6.21 6.46
C VAL A 37 9.29 -6.68 6.67
N PRO A 38 9.66 -7.91 6.25
CA PRO A 38 11.04 -8.39 6.31
C PRO A 38 12.04 -7.52 5.55
N PHE A 39 13.29 -7.50 6.04
CA PHE A 39 14.38 -6.73 5.44
C PHE A 39 14.55 -6.96 3.92
N PRO A 40 14.46 -8.18 3.39
CA PRO A 40 14.52 -8.39 1.93
C PRO A 40 13.37 -7.71 1.18
N ALA A 41 12.14 -7.79 1.69
CA ALA A 41 10.96 -7.20 1.07
C ALA A 41 11.02 -5.66 1.06
N GLN A 42 11.45 -5.04 2.16
CA GLN A 42 11.65 -3.58 2.18
C GLN A 42 12.69 -3.14 1.15
N LEU A 43 13.78 -3.90 0.93
CA LEU A 43 14.80 -3.53 -0.05
C LEU A 43 14.23 -3.52 -1.46
N ARG A 44 13.40 -4.51 -1.83
CA ARG A 44 12.74 -4.51 -3.16
C ARG A 44 11.85 -3.29 -3.37
N VAL A 45 11.09 -2.90 -2.34
CA VAL A 45 10.24 -1.71 -2.39
C VAL A 45 11.10 -0.46 -2.51
N TRP A 46 12.18 -0.36 -1.75
CA TRP A 46 13.09 0.78 -1.73
C TRP A 46 13.89 0.91 -3.03
N ASP A 47 14.34 -0.18 -3.63
CA ASP A 47 15.04 -0.18 -4.92
C ASP A 47 14.17 0.50 -5.99
N VAL A 48 12.89 0.13 -6.07
CA VAL A 48 11.96 0.70 -7.03
C VAL A 48 11.55 2.12 -6.64
N PHE A 49 11.33 2.38 -5.35
CA PHE A 49 10.95 3.71 -4.87
C PHE A 49 12.07 4.73 -5.09
N MET A 50 13.33 4.40 -4.85
CA MET A 50 14.44 5.32 -5.11
C MET A 50 14.76 5.45 -6.61
N LEU A 51 14.52 4.40 -7.41
CA LEU A 51 14.72 4.45 -8.86
C LEU A 51 13.63 5.23 -9.61
N LEU A 52 12.37 5.09 -9.19
CA LEU A 52 11.19 5.70 -9.85
C LEU A 52 10.64 6.91 -9.10
N GLY A 53 11.12 7.18 -7.88
CA GLY A 53 10.69 8.29 -7.03
C GLY A 53 11.38 9.61 -7.36
N ASP A 54 12.28 9.65 -8.35
CA ASP A 54 12.83 10.91 -8.84
C ASP A 54 11.70 11.80 -9.38
N ALA A 55 11.69 13.02 -8.86
CA ALA A 55 10.75 14.04 -9.26
C ALA A 55 10.91 14.39 -10.74
N VAL A 56 9.79 14.53 -11.45
CA VAL A 56 9.82 15.26 -12.72
C VAL A 56 10.28 16.70 -12.41
N PRO A 57 11.42 17.16 -12.96
CA PRO A 57 11.92 18.50 -12.68
C PRO A 57 10.85 19.54 -13.05
N GLY A 58 10.44 20.36 -12.09
CA GLY A 58 9.42 21.41 -12.28
C GLY A 58 8.01 21.07 -11.84
N ALA A 59 7.73 19.83 -11.42
CA ALA A 59 6.48 19.51 -10.74
C ALA A 59 6.56 20.00 -9.29
N GLY A 60 6.00 21.18 -9.01
CA GLY A 60 5.86 21.74 -7.65
C GLY A 60 4.91 20.93 -6.76
N ALA A 61 5.13 19.63 -6.64
CA ALA A 61 4.32 18.70 -5.85
C ALA A 61 4.96 18.46 -4.47
N ALA A 62 4.10 18.19 -3.48
CA ALA A 62 4.50 17.85 -2.12
C ALA A 62 5.58 16.75 -2.11
N PHE A 63 6.51 16.83 -1.16
CA PHE A 63 7.69 15.95 -1.05
C PHE A 63 8.71 16.09 -2.20
N GLY A 64 8.96 17.31 -2.67
CA GLY A 64 10.04 17.58 -3.63
C GLY A 64 9.78 17.01 -5.03
N GLY A 65 8.53 16.71 -5.36
CA GLY A 65 8.12 16.10 -6.63
C GLY A 65 8.21 14.57 -6.68
N ALA A 66 8.61 13.91 -5.58
CA ALA A 66 8.75 12.47 -5.54
C ALA A 66 7.42 11.73 -5.72
N ASP A 67 7.38 10.79 -6.68
CA ASP A 67 6.19 10.00 -6.95
C ASP A 67 6.01 8.90 -5.89
N LEU A 68 5.07 9.12 -4.96
CA LEU A 68 4.73 8.15 -3.91
C LEU A 68 3.88 6.97 -4.42
N ASP A 69 3.64 6.85 -5.73
CA ASP A 69 2.81 5.80 -6.31
C ASP A 69 3.31 4.40 -5.96
N VAL A 70 4.63 4.19 -5.83
CA VAL A 70 5.20 2.89 -5.44
C VAL A 70 4.82 2.51 -4.00
N LEU A 71 4.86 3.47 -3.07
CA LEU A 71 4.50 3.23 -1.67
C LEU A 71 2.99 2.97 -1.52
N HIS A 72 2.17 3.70 -2.30
CA HIS A 72 0.72 3.47 -2.33
C HIS A 72 0.38 2.10 -2.91
N ALA A 73 1.03 1.71 -4.00
CA ALA A 73 0.83 0.42 -4.64
C ALA A 73 1.26 -0.73 -3.72
N THR A 74 2.36 -0.55 -2.99
CA THR A 74 2.81 -1.51 -1.97
C THR A 74 1.78 -1.61 -0.83
N SER A 75 1.27 -0.49 -0.31
CA SER A 75 0.21 -0.50 0.71
C SER A 75 -1.04 -1.23 0.24
N ALA A 76 -1.46 -1.00 -1.00
CA ALA A 76 -2.62 -1.68 -1.59
C ALA A 76 -2.38 -3.19 -1.72
N ALA A 77 -1.19 -3.61 -2.15
CA ALA A 77 -0.81 -5.02 -2.24
C ALA A 77 -0.82 -5.72 -0.87
N LEU A 78 -0.39 -5.03 0.21
CA LEU A 78 -0.44 -5.59 1.56
C LEU A 78 -1.87 -5.73 2.09
N ILE A 79 -2.74 -4.76 1.80
CA ILE A 79 -4.18 -4.85 2.12
C ILE A 79 -4.84 -5.98 1.34
N ASP A 80 -4.52 -6.13 0.05
CA ASP A 80 -5.04 -7.22 -0.78
C ASP A 80 -4.59 -8.60 -0.27
N ALA A 81 -3.31 -8.72 0.10
CA ALA A 81 -2.76 -9.96 0.67
C ALA A 81 -3.40 -10.36 2.00
N THR A 82 -3.98 -9.41 2.74
CA THR A 82 -4.66 -9.65 4.03
C THR A 82 -6.18 -9.64 3.91
N ARG A 83 -6.72 -9.47 2.70
CA ARG A 83 -8.15 -9.29 2.41
C ARG A 83 -9.02 -10.36 3.04
N GLU A 84 -8.71 -11.63 2.80
CA GLU A 84 -9.53 -12.74 3.28
C GLU A 84 -9.65 -12.74 4.81
N ILE A 85 -8.54 -12.45 5.49
CA ILE A 85 -8.50 -12.37 6.95
C ILE A 85 -9.33 -11.19 7.44
N ILE A 86 -9.19 -10.02 6.83
CA ILE A 86 -9.93 -8.80 7.25
C ILE A 86 -11.43 -8.97 7.07
N LEU A 87 -11.87 -9.62 5.99
CA LEU A 87 -13.29 -9.79 5.70
C LEU A 87 -13.99 -10.78 6.67
N ASP A 88 -13.27 -11.79 7.16
CA ASP A 88 -13.77 -12.77 8.13
C ASP A 88 -13.55 -12.35 9.60
N ALA A 89 -12.75 -11.30 9.82
CA ALA A 89 -12.36 -10.85 11.16
C ALA A 89 -13.44 -10.04 11.90
N ASP A 90 -13.31 -10.00 13.22
CA ASP A 90 -13.86 -8.95 14.07
C ASP A 90 -12.90 -7.72 14.14
N PHE A 91 -13.29 -6.70 14.89
CA PHE A 91 -12.51 -5.47 15.05
C PHE A 91 -11.08 -5.74 15.56
N GLU A 92 -10.92 -6.59 16.58
CA GLU A 92 -9.63 -6.82 17.23
C GLU A 92 -8.66 -7.57 16.31
N VAL A 93 -9.17 -8.59 15.62
CA VAL A 93 -8.38 -9.34 14.63
C VAL A 93 -8.00 -8.46 13.45
N ALA A 94 -8.93 -7.64 12.93
CA ALA A 94 -8.63 -6.69 11.85
C ALA A 94 -7.53 -5.70 12.24
N MET A 95 -7.64 -5.09 13.43
CA MET A 95 -6.61 -4.18 13.93
C MET A 95 -5.25 -4.86 14.13
N LYS A 96 -5.25 -6.08 14.66
CA LYS A 96 -4.02 -6.87 14.84
C LYS A 96 -3.35 -7.14 13.50
N VAL A 97 -4.10 -7.58 12.50
CA VAL A 97 -3.58 -7.86 11.15
C VAL A 97 -2.96 -6.60 10.53
N LEU A 98 -3.67 -5.47 10.59
CA LEU A 98 -3.22 -4.21 9.97
C LEU A 98 -2.01 -3.56 10.66
N THR A 99 -1.82 -3.80 11.96
CA THR A 99 -0.78 -3.11 12.76
C THR A 99 0.42 -4.00 13.12
N SER A 100 0.30 -5.31 12.90
CA SER A 100 1.37 -6.27 13.14
C SER A 100 2.40 -6.31 12.01
N PHE A 101 3.49 -7.02 12.26
CA PHE A 101 4.49 -7.32 11.23
C PHE A 101 3.90 -8.29 10.20
N ILE A 102 3.96 -7.92 8.92
CA ILE A 102 3.38 -8.69 7.82
C ILE A 102 4.46 -9.62 7.26
N PRO A 103 4.33 -10.95 7.42
CA PRO A 103 5.30 -11.88 6.86
C PRO A 103 5.22 -11.87 5.34
N VAL A 104 6.35 -11.66 4.67
CA VAL A 104 6.49 -11.78 3.22
C VAL A 104 7.34 -13.00 2.93
N LYS A 105 6.71 -14.05 2.37
CA LYS A 105 7.40 -15.30 2.02
C LYS A 105 7.99 -15.29 0.62
N ASP A 106 7.35 -14.54 -0.28
CA ASP A 106 7.73 -14.43 -1.69
C ASP A 106 7.75 -12.95 -2.07
N GLU A 107 8.96 -12.39 -2.17
CA GLU A 107 9.19 -11.01 -2.57
C GLU A 107 8.76 -10.76 -4.02
N ASP A 108 8.95 -11.73 -4.91
CA ASP A 108 8.62 -11.58 -6.33
C ASP A 108 7.11 -11.51 -6.51
N LEU A 109 6.35 -12.28 -5.74
CA LEU A 109 4.89 -12.17 -5.70
C LEU A 109 4.45 -10.80 -5.21
N LEU A 110 5.00 -10.30 -4.11
CA LEU A 110 4.72 -8.96 -3.59
C LEU A 110 4.98 -7.90 -4.68
N MET A 111 6.13 -7.96 -5.34
CA MET A 111 6.50 -6.99 -6.38
C MET A 111 5.59 -7.09 -7.62
N ARG A 112 5.12 -8.28 -7.99
CA ARG A 112 4.14 -8.46 -9.08
C ARG A 112 2.78 -7.86 -8.74
N VAL A 113 2.29 -8.05 -7.53
CA VAL A 113 1.01 -7.47 -7.07
C VAL A 113 1.15 -5.95 -6.98
N ALA A 114 2.20 -5.43 -6.33
CA ALA A 114 2.46 -4.00 -6.25
C ALA A 114 2.58 -3.35 -7.64
N ARG A 115 3.26 -4.00 -8.60
CA ARG A 115 3.32 -3.52 -9.99
C ARG A 115 1.94 -3.46 -10.65
N THR A 116 1.07 -4.43 -10.37
CA THR A 116 -0.30 -4.47 -10.89
C THR A 116 -1.11 -3.29 -10.34
N GLU A 117 -1.05 -3.07 -9.02
CA GLU A 117 -1.68 -1.92 -8.36
C GLU A 117 -1.17 -0.58 -8.90
N TRP A 118 0.15 -0.45 -9.09
CA TRP A 118 0.77 0.74 -9.66
C TRP A 118 0.26 1.06 -11.07
N LYS A 119 0.18 0.06 -11.95
CA LYS A 119 -0.36 0.22 -13.32
C LYS A 119 -1.82 0.64 -13.30
N MET A 120 -2.63 0.02 -12.44
CA MET A 120 -4.05 0.38 -12.31
C MET A 120 -4.20 1.82 -11.86
N ARG A 121 -3.37 2.27 -10.92
CA ARG A 121 -3.35 3.66 -10.46
C ARG A 121 -2.96 4.64 -11.57
N LYS A 122 -1.88 4.37 -12.33
CA LYS A 122 -1.48 5.22 -13.47
C LYS A 122 -2.57 5.30 -14.54
N LYS A 123 -3.25 4.19 -14.85
CA LYS A 123 -4.39 4.19 -15.80
C LYS A 123 -5.54 5.09 -15.33
N ARG A 124 -5.77 5.19 -14.02
CA ARG A 124 -6.82 6.03 -13.42
C ARG A 124 -6.40 7.50 -13.32
N GLY A 125 -5.12 7.78 -13.10
CA GLY A 125 -4.54 9.12 -13.09
C GLY A 125 -4.39 9.75 -14.49
N GLY A 126 -4.15 8.92 -15.52
CA GLY A 126 -3.99 9.37 -16.92
C GLY A 126 -5.29 9.83 -17.62
N GLY A 127 -6.44 9.84 -16.93
CA GLY A 127 -7.70 10.39 -17.43
C GLY A 127 -7.88 11.89 -17.20
N LYS A 128 -6.87 12.57 -16.66
CA LYS A 128 -6.82 14.03 -16.54
C LYS A 128 -5.44 14.52 -17.01
N ALA A 129 -5.30 14.64 -18.33
CA ALA A 129 -4.35 15.54 -18.97
C ALA A 129 -5.17 16.51 -19.81
#